data_AF-A0A7V9GFZ0-F1
#
_entry.id   AF-A0A7V9GFZ0-F1
#
_cell.length_a   1.000
_cell.length_b   1.000
_cell.length_c   1.000
_cell.angle_alpha   90.00
_cell.angle_beta   90.00
_cell.angle_gamma   90.00
#
_symmetry.space_group_name_H-M   'P 1'
#
loop_
_entity.id
_entity.type
_entity.pdbx_description
1 polymer ?
#
loop_
_entity_poly.entity_id
_entity_poly.type
_entity_poly.pdbx_seq_one_letter_code
_entity_poly.pdbx_strand_id
1 'polypeptide(L)'
;MKHMFARIAGATALVVGLGACTPEWSIDTLFGAQAGQARSVAWCESTMNPAAVSPGGGNHGLFQINNVHRTSFPQVTGQPWTMRYDAFWNTFFAKWLYDQSGWRPWTCQP
;
A
#
# COMPACT_ATOMS: atom_id res chain seq x y z
N MET A 1 21.58 52.45 -17.28
CA MET A 1 21.88 51.82 -15.96
C MET A 1 20.67 51.05 -15.50
N LYS A 2 20.92 49.87 -14.90
CA LYS A 2 20.01 48.99 -14.13
C LYS A 2 19.46 47.78 -14.87
N HIS A 3 20.34 46.78 -14.95
CA HIS A 3 20.00 45.36 -14.94
C HIS A 3 19.16 45.06 -13.69
N MET A 4 18.02 44.38 -13.83
CA MET A 4 17.34 43.75 -12.70
C MET A 4 17.26 42.26 -13.00
N PHE A 5 18.20 41.52 -12.42
CA PHE A 5 18.27 40.07 -12.46
C PHE A 5 17.08 39.49 -11.68
N ALA A 6 16.20 38.76 -12.36
CA ALA A 6 15.22 37.90 -11.73
C ALA A 6 15.96 36.70 -11.11
N ARG A 7 16.13 36.70 -9.79
CA ARG A 7 16.59 35.52 -9.04
C ARG A 7 15.38 34.67 -8.67
N ILE A 8 15.01 33.74 -9.55
CA ILE A 8 14.19 32.59 -9.17
C ILE A 8 15.18 31.55 -8.62
N ALA A 9 15.41 31.57 -7.31
CA ALA A 9 15.99 30.42 -6.63
C ALA A 9 14.82 29.57 -6.13
N GLY A 10 14.46 28.56 -6.92
CA GLY A 10 13.49 27.54 -6.53
C GLY A 10 13.95 26.86 -5.25
N ALA A 11 13.14 26.90 -4.21
CA ALA A 11 13.31 26.06 -3.04
C ALA A 11 12.89 24.63 -3.44
N THR A 12 13.83 23.84 -3.94
CA THR A 12 13.65 22.39 -4.07
C THR A 12 13.66 21.82 -2.66
N ALA A 13 12.48 21.64 -2.07
CA ALA A 13 12.33 20.81 -0.88
C ALA A 13 12.55 19.35 -1.31
N LEU A 14 13.80 18.89 -1.21
CA LEU A 14 14.10 17.47 -1.28
C LEU A 14 13.57 16.84 0.01
N VAL A 15 12.36 16.30 -0.04
CA VAL A 15 11.80 15.51 1.07
C VAL A 15 12.58 14.19 1.11
N VAL A 16 13.56 14.11 2.00
CA VAL A 16 14.26 12.87 2.31
C VAL A 16 13.29 12.01 3.12
N GLY A 17 12.57 11.12 2.46
CA GLY A 17 11.64 10.17 3.07
C GLY A 17 12.38 9.07 3.83
N LEU A 18 12.83 9.37 5.05
CA LEU A 18 13.40 8.39 5.97
C LEU A 18 12.26 7.78 6.80
N GLY A 19 11.70 6.64 6.38
CA GLY A 19 10.94 5.79 7.31
C GLY A 19 9.70 5.04 6.81
N ALA A 20 9.25 5.22 5.57
CA ALA A 20 8.15 4.40 5.04
C ALA A 20 8.71 3.17 4.31
N CYS A 21 8.34 1.98 4.77
CA CYS A 21 8.58 0.74 4.05
C CYS A 21 7.97 0.84 2.64
N THR A 22 8.74 0.52 1.60
CA THR A 22 8.17 0.47 0.25
C THR A 22 7.14 -0.67 0.16
N PRO A 23 6.15 -0.58 -0.74
CA PRO A 23 5.26 -1.69 -1.05
C PRO A 23 6.02 -3.01 -1.33
N GLU A 24 7.09 -2.95 -2.14
CA GLU A 24 7.92 -4.10 -2.49
C GLU A 24 8.58 -4.72 -1.25
N TRP A 25 9.20 -3.90 -0.39
CA TRP A 25 9.85 -4.39 0.82
C TRP A 25 8.83 -5.09 1.74
N SER A 26 7.62 -4.52 1.86
CA SER A 26 6.56 -5.08 2.69
C SER A 26 6.12 -6.45 2.16
N ILE A 27 5.92 -6.55 0.84
CA ILE A 27 5.54 -7.80 0.17
C ILE A 27 6.64 -8.85 0.31
N ASP A 28 7.89 -8.50 -0.02
CA ASP A 28 9.01 -9.44 0.02
C ASP A 28 9.24 -9.96 1.45
N THR A 29 9.10 -9.09 2.46
CA THR A 29 9.26 -9.47 3.88
C THR A 29 8.17 -10.42 4.37
N LEU A 30 6.90 -10.18 3.99
CA LEU A 30 5.76 -10.88 4.58
C LEU A 30 5.33 -12.12 3.77
N PHE A 31 5.46 -12.10 2.44
CA PHE A 31 5.04 -13.21 1.59
C PHE A 31 6.17 -14.20 1.26
N GLY A 32 7.44 -13.84 1.46
CA GLY A 32 8.57 -14.77 1.28
C GLY A 32 8.55 -15.47 -0.10
N ALA A 33 8.43 -16.79 -0.12
CA ALA A 33 8.39 -17.58 -1.36
C ALA A 33 7.24 -17.18 -2.31
N GLN A 34 6.15 -16.63 -1.78
CA GLN A 34 4.98 -16.19 -2.52
C GLN A 34 5.06 -14.72 -2.97
N ALA A 35 6.15 -14.00 -2.68
CA ALA A 35 6.28 -12.58 -2.98
C ALA A 35 6.07 -12.25 -4.47
N GLY A 36 6.51 -13.13 -5.38
CA GLY A 36 6.25 -12.96 -6.81
C GLY A 36 4.77 -12.87 -7.15
N GLN A 37 3.96 -13.80 -6.63
CA GLN A 37 2.50 -13.81 -6.80
C GLN A 37 1.86 -12.59 -6.14
N ALA A 38 2.29 -12.26 -4.92
CA ALA A 38 1.77 -11.13 -4.17
C ALA A 38 2.01 -9.79 -4.88
N ARG A 39 3.17 -9.61 -5.53
CA ARG A 39 3.45 -8.42 -6.36
C ARG A 39 2.54 -8.36 -7.59
N SER A 40 2.29 -9.49 -8.26
CA SER A 40 1.34 -9.54 -9.39
C SER A 40 -0.08 -9.15 -8.97
N VAL A 41 -0.54 -9.64 -7.82
CA VAL A 41 -1.84 -9.26 -7.24
C VAL A 41 -1.87 -7.78 -6.88
N ALA A 42 -0.91 -7.28 -6.11
CA ALA A 42 -0.85 -5.87 -5.71
C ALA A 42 -0.74 -4.91 -6.92
N TRP A 43 0.00 -5.30 -7.96
CA TRP A 43 0.07 -4.53 -9.21
C TRP A 43 -1.29 -4.48 -9.93
N CYS A 44 -1.97 -5.61 -10.04
CA CYS A 44 -3.29 -5.67 -10.69
C CYS A 44 -4.38 -4.95 -9.90
N GLU A 45 -4.37 -5.06 -8.57
CA GLU A 45 -5.39 -4.49 -7.68
C GLU A 45 -5.23 -2.97 -7.49
N SER A 46 -3.99 -2.46 -7.40
CA SER A 46 -3.75 -1.06 -7.03
C SER A 46 -2.63 -0.37 -7.81
N THR A 47 -1.99 -1.04 -8.77
CA THR A 47 -0.76 -0.54 -9.43
C THR A 47 0.34 -0.23 -8.40
N MET A 48 0.45 -1.08 -7.36
CA MET A 48 1.38 -0.92 -6.23
C MET A 48 1.16 0.36 -5.40
N ASN A 49 -0.05 0.94 -5.42
CA ASN A 49 -0.36 2.16 -4.70
C ASN A 49 -1.03 1.88 -3.33
N PRO A 50 -0.35 2.10 -2.20
CA PRO A 50 -0.92 1.87 -0.88
C PRO A 50 -2.01 2.87 -0.50
N ALA A 51 -2.16 3.99 -1.21
CA ALA A 51 -3.25 4.96 -1.03
C ALA A 51 -4.43 4.73 -1.98
N ALA A 52 -4.44 3.65 -2.77
CA ALA A 52 -5.50 3.38 -3.72
C ALA A 52 -6.87 3.20 -3.05
N VAL A 53 -7.92 3.70 -3.71
CA VAL A 53 -9.32 3.49 -3.33
C VAL A 53 -10.08 3.11 -4.59
N SER A 54 -10.80 1.99 -4.55
CA SER A 54 -11.58 1.56 -5.71
C SER A 54 -12.69 2.57 -6.04
N PRO A 55 -13.19 2.59 -7.29
CA PRO A 55 -14.47 3.22 -7.60
C PRO A 55 -15.55 2.72 -6.62
N GLY A 56 -16.36 3.64 -6.08
CA GLY A 56 -17.37 3.34 -5.06
C GLY A 56 -16.84 3.24 -3.62
N GLY A 57 -15.52 3.31 -3.40
CA GLY A 57 -14.93 3.42 -2.05
C GLY A 57 -15.00 2.17 -1.19
N GLY A 58 -15.18 0.99 -1.81
CA GLY A 58 -15.35 -0.28 -1.12
C GLY A 58 -14.03 -0.98 -0.74
N ASN A 59 -12.99 -0.81 -1.56
CA ASN A 59 -11.70 -1.48 -1.41
C ASN A 59 -10.55 -0.48 -1.28
N HIS A 60 -9.54 -0.83 -0.48
CA HIS A 60 -8.53 0.12 -0.04
C HIS A 60 -7.10 -0.43 0.00
N GLY A 61 -6.18 0.44 -0.41
CA GLY A 61 -4.74 0.27 -0.32
C GLY A 61 -4.17 -0.80 -1.22
N LEU A 62 -2.96 -1.23 -0.88
CA LEU A 62 -2.06 -2.00 -1.75
C LEU A 62 -2.70 -3.31 -2.27
N PHE A 63 -3.39 -4.04 -1.40
CA PHE A 63 -4.11 -5.28 -1.71
C PHE A 63 -5.63 -5.09 -1.78
N GLN A 64 -6.12 -3.86 -1.92
CA GLN A 64 -7.56 -3.56 -2.07
C GLN A 64 -8.44 -4.24 -1.00
N ILE A 65 -8.06 -4.09 0.28
CA ILE A 65 -8.79 -4.67 1.40
C ILE A 65 -10.18 -4.04 1.51
N ASN A 66 -11.22 -4.88 1.46
CA ASN A 66 -12.61 -4.46 1.47
C ASN A 66 -13.07 -3.96 2.85
N ASN A 67 -14.01 -3.02 2.87
CA ASN A 67 -14.65 -2.48 4.09
C ASN A 67 -15.30 -3.52 5.01
N VAL A 68 -15.66 -4.71 4.52
CA VAL A 68 -16.14 -5.81 5.38
C VAL A 68 -15.12 -6.19 6.46
N HIS A 69 -13.83 -5.92 6.23
CA HIS A 69 -12.75 -6.20 7.18
C HIS A 69 -12.47 -5.06 8.17
N ARG A 70 -13.28 -3.99 8.17
CA ARG A 70 -13.09 -2.82 9.04
C ARG A 70 -12.99 -3.18 10.53
N THR A 71 -13.73 -4.20 10.95
CA THR A 71 -13.71 -4.70 12.34
C THR A 71 -12.55 -5.67 12.59
N SER A 72 -12.25 -6.56 11.65
CA SER A 72 -11.21 -7.58 11.83
C SER A 72 -9.79 -7.02 11.71
N PHE A 73 -9.58 -5.98 10.90
CA PHE A 73 -8.26 -5.38 10.70
C PHE A 73 -7.59 -4.95 12.01
N PRO A 74 -8.20 -4.13 12.89
CA PRO A 74 -7.59 -3.78 14.16
C PRO A 74 -7.40 -4.97 15.10
N GLN A 75 -8.28 -5.98 15.03
CA GLN A 75 -8.16 -7.18 15.86
C GLN A 75 -6.94 -8.03 15.46
N VAL A 76 -6.64 -8.11 14.16
CA VAL A 76 -5.54 -8.90 13.60
C VAL A 76 -4.20 -8.15 13.68
N THR A 77 -4.22 -6.84 13.40
CA THR A 77 -2.99 -6.03 13.26
C THR A 77 -2.61 -5.27 14.52
N GLY A 78 -3.55 -5.06 15.45
CA GLY A 78 -3.38 -4.12 16.56
C GLY A 78 -3.36 -2.64 16.13
N GLN A 79 -3.65 -2.33 14.86
CA GLN A 79 -3.59 -0.99 14.30
C GLN A 79 -4.98 -0.42 13.96
N PRO A 80 -5.17 0.91 13.99
CA PRO A 80 -6.43 1.49 13.55
C PRO A 80 -6.68 1.25 12.05
N TRP A 81 -7.95 1.21 11.65
CA TRP A 81 -8.37 0.98 10.24
C TRP A 81 -7.72 1.93 9.23
N THR A 82 -7.30 3.12 9.65
CA THR A 82 -6.57 4.07 8.81
C THR A 82 -5.23 3.52 8.31
N MET A 83 -4.60 2.60 9.05
CA MET A 83 -3.35 1.93 8.66
C MET A 83 -3.54 0.94 7.50
N ARG A 84 -4.76 0.71 7.00
CA ARG A 84 -4.94 0.00 5.72
C ARG A 84 -4.33 0.73 4.53
N TYR A 85 -3.99 2.02 4.66
CA TYR A 85 -3.27 2.76 3.62
C TYR A 85 -1.76 2.81 3.85
N ASP A 86 -1.29 2.20 4.94
CA ASP A 86 0.12 1.95 5.13
C ASP A 86 0.49 0.65 4.41
N ALA A 87 1.58 0.68 3.63
CA ALA A 87 1.97 -0.45 2.79
C ALA A 87 2.25 -1.72 3.62
N PHE A 88 2.89 -1.58 4.78
CA PHE A 88 3.23 -2.72 5.63
C PHE A 88 1.99 -3.33 6.26
N TRP A 89 1.14 -2.52 6.90
CA TRP A 89 -0.05 -3.04 7.59
C TRP A 89 -1.13 -3.56 6.63
N ASN A 90 -1.26 -2.95 5.44
CA ASN A 90 -2.11 -3.51 4.39
C ASN A 90 -1.60 -4.88 3.94
N THR A 91 -0.29 -5.01 3.69
CA THR A 91 0.34 -6.28 3.29
C THR A 91 0.24 -7.34 4.39
N PHE A 92 0.43 -6.96 5.66
CA PHE A 92 0.30 -7.86 6.80
C PHE A 92 -1.09 -8.46 6.87
N PHE A 93 -2.12 -7.61 6.74
CA PHE A 93 -3.50 -8.08 6.77
C PHE A 93 -3.83 -8.93 5.52
N ALA A 94 -3.31 -8.55 4.35
CA ALA A 94 -3.42 -9.37 3.14
C ALA A 94 -2.79 -10.76 3.32
N LYS A 95 -1.60 -10.84 3.92
CA LYS A 95 -0.95 -12.12 4.25
C LYS A 95 -1.80 -12.97 5.18
N TRP A 96 -2.41 -12.37 6.20
CA TRP A 96 -3.33 -13.07 7.11
C TRP A 96 -4.57 -13.62 6.40
N LEU A 97 -5.15 -12.88 5.45
CA LEU A 97 -6.26 -13.37 4.62
C LEU A 97 -5.82 -14.50 3.68
N TYR A 98 -4.65 -14.35 3.07
CA TYR A 98 -4.04 -15.37 2.22
C TYR A 98 -3.80 -16.67 3.00
N ASP A 99 -3.31 -16.60 4.23
CA ASP A 99 -3.03 -17.79 5.05
C ASP A 99 -4.30 -18.59 5.42
N GLN A 100 -5.48 -17.97 5.34
CA GLN A 100 -6.74 -18.64 5.60
C GLN A 100 -7.36 -19.29 4.36
N SER A 101 -7.12 -18.72 3.17
CA SER A 101 -7.93 -19.05 1.99
C SER A 101 -7.20 -18.97 0.65
N GLY A 102 -5.88 -18.79 0.66
CA GLY A 102 -5.07 -18.51 -0.51
C GLY A 102 -5.52 -17.21 -1.20
N TRP A 103 -5.39 -17.18 -2.53
CA TRP A 103 -5.74 -16.00 -3.34
C TRP A 103 -7.24 -15.83 -3.60
N ARG A 104 -8.11 -16.74 -3.14
CA ARG A 104 -9.55 -16.74 -3.42
C ARG A 104 -10.27 -15.40 -3.16
N PRO A 105 -9.93 -14.62 -2.11
CA PRO A 105 -10.60 -13.35 -1.83
C PRO A 105 -10.34 -12.22 -2.85
N TRP A 106 -9.26 -12.31 -3.64
CA TRP A 106 -8.89 -11.25 -4.59
C TRP A 106 -9.53 -11.49 -5.95
N THR A 107 -9.84 -10.40 -6.67
CA THR A 107 -10.31 -10.53 -8.06
C THR A 107 -9.11 -10.81 -8.97
N CYS A 108 -8.00 -10.11 -8.74
CA CYS A 108 -6.73 -10.43 -9.34
C CYS A 108 -6.10 -11.61 -8.61
N GLN A 109 -5.90 -12.72 -9.31
CA GLN A 109 -5.22 -13.91 -8.77
C GLN A 109 -4.11 -14.33 -9.75
N PRO A 110 -3.04 -15.01 -9.29
CA PRO A 110 -1.97 -15.51 -10.16
C PRO A 110 -2.45 -16.54 -11.18
#